data_AF-A0A6L4WU33-F1
#
_entry.id   AF-A0A6L4WU33-F1
#
_cell.length_a   1.000
_cell.length_b   1.000
_cell.length_c   1.000
_cell.angle_alpha   90.00
_cell.angle_beta   90.00
_cell.angle_gamma   90.00
#
_symmetry.space_group_name_H-M   'P 1'
#
loop_
_entity.id
_entity.type
_entity.pdbx_description
1 polymer ?
#
loop_
_entity_poly.entity_id
_entity_poly.type
_entity_poly.pdbx_seq_one_letter_code
_entity_poly.pdbx_strand_id
1 'polypeptide(L)'
;MFIQQLRKLFLIVVILASILLTYLWYEDYSFASNPLSKNIQNKIYKKHQELRVLTYRHFNIKRVFPIIVSDQLDSSKFGMAVYSKDRQINIYLNKNRFKENENYMIDDVMPHEYAHAIMFALGNFSNENNGHPKVWQDICKKLNGLRCDRFVNHKDILIEKTNIFK
;
A
#
# COMPACT_ATOMS: atom_id res chain seq x y z
N MET A 1 -11.88 53.67 11.26
CA MET A 1 -11.28 53.07 10.04
C MET A 1 -10.62 51.70 10.28
N PHE A 2 -9.78 51.54 11.30
CA PHE A 2 -9.08 50.27 11.59
C PHE A 2 -10.02 49.05 11.70
N ILE A 3 -11.10 49.15 12.50
CA ILE A 3 -12.07 48.05 12.68
C ILE A 3 -12.74 47.64 11.35
N GLN A 4 -13.01 48.59 10.45
CA GLN A 4 -13.62 48.29 9.15
C GLN A 4 -12.64 47.61 8.20
N GLN A 5 -11.37 48.02 8.21
CA GLN A 5 -10.30 47.35 7.45
C GLN A 5 -10.06 45.94 7.97
N LEU A 6 -10.05 45.74 9.29
CA LEU A 6 -9.93 44.43 9.93
C LEU A 6 -11.10 43.49 9.55
N ARG A 7 -12.34 44.00 9.56
CA ARG A 7 -13.52 43.23 9.11
C ARG A 7 -13.43 42.80 7.65
N LYS A 8 -12.97 43.69 6.75
CA LYS A 8 -12.75 43.35 5.33
C LYS A 8 -11.69 42.27 5.16
N LEU A 9 -10.55 42.41 5.85
CA LEU A 9 -9.48 41.42 5.84
C LEU A 9 -9.97 40.06 6.33
N PHE A 10 -10.67 40.03 7.48
CA PHE A 10 -11.25 38.81 8.02
C PHE A 10 -12.21 38.15 7.04
N LEU A 11 -13.10 38.92 6.41
CA LEU A 11 -14.04 38.39 5.41
C LEU A 11 -13.30 37.77 4.21
N ILE A 12 -12.25 38.42 3.71
CA ILE A 12 -11.42 37.87 2.63
C ILE A 12 -10.78 36.55 3.05
N VAL A 13 -10.21 36.48 4.25
CA VAL A 13 -9.61 35.24 4.78
C VAL A 13 -10.65 34.12 4.89
N VAL A 14 -11.86 34.42 5.38
CA VAL A 14 -12.95 33.44 5.48
C VAL A 14 -13.39 32.94 4.10
N ILE A 15 -13.51 33.84 3.11
CA ILE A 15 -13.86 33.45 1.74
C ILE A 15 -12.78 32.55 1.13
N LEU A 16 -11.51 32.94 1.26
CA LEU A 16 -10.39 32.14 0.74
C LEU A 16 -10.29 30.78 1.43
N ALA A 17 -10.45 30.73 2.76
CA ALA A 17 -10.46 29.50 3.52
C ALA A 17 -11.62 28.59 3.13
N SER A 18 -12.82 29.16 2.91
CA SER A 18 -14.00 28.41 2.44
C SER A 18 -13.75 27.81 1.06
N ILE A 19 -13.21 28.58 0.12
CA ILE A 19 -12.88 28.11 -1.24
C ILE A 19 -11.85 26.97 -1.16
N LEU A 20 -10.79 27.15 -0.37
CA LEU A 20 -9.75 26.13 -0.18
C LEU A 20 -10.35 24.85 0.42
N LEU A 21 -11.21 24.97 1.43
CA LEU A 21 -11.86 23.83 2.07
C LEU A 21 -12.75 23.07 1.08
N THR A 22 -13.55 23.77 0.28
CA THR A 22 -14.37 23.15 -0.78
C THR A 22 -13.51 22.43 -1.82
N TYR A 23 -12.38 23.04 -2.21
CA TYR A 23 -11.44 22.43 -3.14
C TYR A 23 -10.85 21.12 -2.57
N LEU A 24 -10.34 21.16 -1.33
CA LEU A 24 -9.76 19.99 -0.67
C LEU A 24 -10.81 18.88 -0.48
N TRP A 25 -12.04 19.23 -0.10
CA TRP A 25 -13.13 18.28 0.04
C TRP A 25 -13.49 17.60 -1.28
N TYR A 26 -13.53 18.37 -2.38
CA TYR A 26 -13.79 17.83 -3.71
C TYR A 26 -12.65 16.90 -4.17
N GLU A 27 -11.40 17.27 -3.93
CA GLU A 27 -10.23 16.44 -4.25
C GLU A 27 -10.27 15.09 -3.49
N ASP A 28 -10.55 15.14 -2.18
CA ASP A 28 -10.70 13.96 -1.33
C ASP A 28 -11.84 13.05 -1.81
N TYR A 29 -13.00 13.63 -2.09
CA TYR A 29 -14.16 12.89 -2.59
C TYR A 29 -13.88 12.25 -3.96
N SER A 30 -13.25 12.99 -4.87
CA SER A 30 -12.89 12.50 -6.20
C SER A 30 -11.91 11.32 -6.11
N PHE A 31 -10.91 11.39 -5.23
CA PHE A 31 -9.98 10.28 -5.02
C PHE A 31 -10.67 9.05 -4.44
N ALA A 32 -11.53 9.23 -3.44
CA ALA A 32 -12.23 8.13 -2.79
C ALA A 32 -13.18 7.40 -3.75
N SER A 33 -13.90 8.13 -4.59
CA SER A 33 -14.92 7.60 -5.50
C SER A 33 -14.38 7.02 -6.81
N ASN A 34 -13.18 7.41 -7.23
CA ASN A 34 -12.60 6.98 -8.51
C ASN A 34 -11.45 5.96 -8.34
N PRO A 35 -11.20 5.07 -9.30
CA PRO A 35 -10.00 4.23 -9.26
C PRO A 35 -8.72 5.09 -9.26
N LEU A 36 -7.59 4.49 -8.86
CA LEU A 36 -6.29 5.16 -8.95
C LEU A 36 -6.05 5.70 -10.37
N SER A 37 -5.29 6.79 -10.49
CA SER A 37 -5.00 7.37 -11.80
C SER A 37 -4.36 6.33 -12.74
N LYS A 38 -4.58 6.47 -14.06
CA LYS A 38 -4.02 5.56 -15.06
C LYS A 38 -2.49 5.47 -14.98
N ASN A 39 -1.84 6.56 -14.57
CA ASN A 39 -0.39 6.60 -14.35
C ASN A 39 0.02 5.64 -13.22
N ILE A 40 -0.65 5.71 -12.07
CA ILE A 40 -0.40 4.83 -10.92
C ILE A 40 -0.68 3.37 -11.30
N GLN A 41 -1.81 3.11 -11.96
CA GLN A 41 -2.15 1.76 -12.43
C GLN A 41 -1.06 1.18 -13.35
N ASN A 42 -0.52 1.99 -14.27
CA ASN A 42 0.56 1.59 -15.15
C ASN A 42 1.85 1.28 -14.38
N LYS A 43 2.17 2.03 -13.32
CA LYS A 43 3.33 1.77 -12.46
C LYS A 43 3.16 0.49 -11.65
N ILE A 44 1.99 0.27 -11.06
CA ILE A 44 1.64 -1.01 -10.40
C ILE A 44 1.80 -2.16 -11.38
N TYR A 45 1.26 -2.02 -12.59
CA TYR A 45 1.36 -3.07 -13.60
C TYR A 45 2.81 -3.38 -13.98
N LYS A 46 3.63 -2.35 -14.27
CA LYS A 46 5.05 -2.52 -14.59
C LYS A 46 5.80 -3.21 -13.46
N LYS A 47 5.62 -2.74 -12.23
CA LYS A 47 6.26 -3.33 -11.05
C LYS A 47 5.81 -4.76 -10.81
N HIS A 48 4.53 -5.07 -11.03
CA HIS A 48 4.04 -6.44 -10.96
C HIS A 48 4.70 -7.35 -11.99
N GLN A 49 4.88 -6.90 -13.24
CA GLN A 49 5.60 -7.70 -14.25
C GLN A 49 7.07 -7.93 -13.85
N GLU A 50 7.75 -6.90 -13.32
CA GLU A 50 9.11 -7.05 -12.78
C GLU A 50 9.16 -8.13 -11.70
N LEU A 51 8.28 -8.03 -10.70
CA LEU A 51 8.21 -8.98 -9.59
C LEU A 51 7.94 -10.42 -10.07
N ARG A 52 7.09 -10.60 -11.08
CA ARG A 52 6.84 -11.92 -11.69
C ARG A 52 8.11 -12.49 -12.31
N VAL A 53 8.86 -11.68 -13.05
CA VAL A 53 10.12 -12.10 -13.69
C VAL A 53 11.15 -12.50 -12.63
N LEU A 54 11.34 -11.66 -11.60
CA LEU A 54 12.26 -11.94 -10.50
C LEU A 54 11.86 -13.21 -9.73
N THR A 55 10.56 -13.38 -9.49
CA THR A 55 10.00 -14.55 -8.80
C THR A 55 10.30 -15.84 -9.55
N TYR A 56 10.06 -15.85 -10.86
CA TYR A 56 10.41 -16.99 -11.70
C TYR A 56 11.92 -17.23 -11.70
N ARG A 57 12.72 -16.19 -11.92
CA ARG A 57 14.18 -16.29 -12.02
C ARG A 57 14.84 -16.81 -10.74
N HIS A 58 14.40 -16.36 -9.57
CA HIS A 58 15.07 -16.67 -8.30
C HIS A 58 14.49 -17.88 -7.58
N PHE A 59 13.23 -18.24 -7.85
CA PHE A 59 12.52 -19.28 -7.10
C PHE A 59 11.84 -20.33 -7.99
N ASN A 60 11.93 -20.21 -9.32
CA ASN A 60 11.26 -21.09 -10.30
C ASN A 60 9.74 -21.20 -10.10
N ILE A 61 9.13 -20.17 -9.50
CA ILE A 61 7.68 -20.09 -9.29
C ILE A 61 7.05 -19.48 -10.54
N LYS A 62 6.23 -20.27 -11.24
CA LYS A 62 5.46 -19.82 -12.43
C LYS A 62 4.08 -19.26 -12.08
N ARG A 63 3.61 -19.51 -10.85
CA ARG A 63 2.32 -19.02 -10.35
C ARG A 63 2.31 -17.49 -10.35
N VAL A 64 1.21 -16.91 -10.83
CA VAL A 64 1.00 -15.46 -10.77
C VAL A 64 0.22 -15.15 -9.49
N PHE A 65 0.69 -14.17 -8.73
CA PHE A 65 0.00 -13.64 -7.56
C PHE A 65 -0.77 -12.37 -7.96
N PRO A 66 -2.11 -12.38 -8.01
CA PRO A 66 -2.88 -11.19 -8.35
C PRO A 66 -2.65 -10.06 -7.37
N ILE A 67 -2.53 -8.83 -7.89
CA ILE A 67 -2.45 -7.61 -7.09
C ILE A 67 -3.77 -6.85 -7.25
N ILE A 68 -4.46 -6.64 -6.13
CA ILE A 68 -5.77 -6.02 -6.03
C ILE A 68 -5.62 -4.72 -5.23
N VAL A 69 -5.93 -3.60 -5.85
CA VAL A 69 -6.03 -2.33 -5.14
C VAL A 69 -7.39 -2.28 -4.46
N SER A 70 -7.38 -2.14 -3.14
CA SER A 70 -8.58 -2.18 -2.30
C SER A 70 -8.70 -0.93 -1.44
N ASP A 71 -9.91 -0.43 -1.31
CA ASP A 71 -10.32 0.62 -0.36
C ASP A 71 -10.83 0.05 0.97
N GLN A 72 -10.92 -1.28 1.10
CA GLN A 72 -11.46 -1.98 2.27
C GLN A 72 -10.41 -2.32 3.32
N LEU A 73 -9.13 -2.10 3.04
CA LEU A 73 -8.07 -2.36 4.01
C LEU A 73 -8.12 -1.31 5.12
N ASP A 74 -7.94 -1.78 6.37
CA ASP A 74 -7.81 -0.88 7.52
C ASP A 74 -6.73 0.18 7.25
N SER A 75 -7.01 1.41 7.68
CA SER A 75 -6.13 2.54 7.44
C SER A 75 -4.69 2.27 7.89
N SER A 76 -4.46 1.57 9.00
CA SER A 76 -3.11 1.25 9.50
C SER A 76 -2.28 0.34 8.58
N LYS A 77 -2.90 -0.32 7.60
CA LYS A 77 -2.25 -1.29 6.71
C LYS A 77 -1.97 -0.68 5.34
N PHE A 78 -0.74 -0.85 4.87
CA PHE A 78 -0.33 -0.44 3.52
C PHE A 78 -0.62 -1.52 2.47
N GLY A 79 -0.41 -2.79 2.83
CA GLY A 79 -0.72 -3.93 1.99
C GLY A 79 -0.94 -5.19 2.81
N MET A 80 -1.33 -6.26 2.13
CA MET A 80 -1.48 -7.59 2.73
C MET A 80 -1.44 -8.68 1.67
N ALA A 81 -0.55 -9.65 1.83
CA ALA A 81 -0.68 -10.96 1.18
C ALA A 81 -1.63 -11.87 1.96
N VAL A 82 -2.56 -12.51 1.25
CA VAL A 82 -3.60 -13.37 1.81
C VAL A 82 -3.50 -14.75 1.19
N TYR A 83 -3.45 -15.78 2.03
CA TYR A 83 -3.62 -17.18 1.64
C TYR A 83 -5.02 -17.65 2.05
N SER A 84 -5.87 -17.97 1.10
CA SER A 84 -7.25 -18.39 1.33
C SER A 84 -7.38 -19.92 1.47
N LYS A 85 -8.54 -20.38 1.97
CA LYS A 85 -8.81 -21.82 2.20
C LYS A 85 -8.78 -22.65 0.91
N ASP A 86 -9.16 -22.07 -0.22
CA ASP A 86 -9.06 -22.64 -1.56
C ASP A 86 -7.64 -22.54 -2.16
N ARG A 87 -6.63 -22.26 -1.32
CA ARG A 87 -5.21 -22.16 -1.67
C ARG A 87 -4.90 -21.03 -2.65
N GLN A 88 -5.76 -20.02 -2.75
CA GLN A 88 -5.48 -18.81 -3.53
C GLN A 88 -4.54 -17.88 -2.75
N ILE A 89 -3.63 -17.24 -3.48
CA ILE A 89 -2.69 -16.27 -2.93
C ILE A 89 -2.95 -14.96 -3.65
N ASN A 90 -3.51 -13.99 -2.92
CA ASN A 90 -3.81 -12.66 -3.43
C ASN A 90 -3.03 -11.62 -2.65
N ILE A 91 -2.61 -10.55 -3.31
CA ILE A 91 -1.96 -9.41 -2.69
C ILE A 91 -2.93 -8.23 -2.78
N TYR A 92 -3.24 -7.63 -1.63
CA TYR A 92 -4.06 -6.44 -1.53
C TYR A 92 -3.18 -5.23 -1.23
N LEU A 93 -3.40 -4.13 -1.93
CA LEU A 93 -2.73 -2.85 -1.67
C LEU A 93 -3.78 -1.82 -1.25
N ASN A 94 -3.47 -1.03 -0.23
CA ASN A 94 -4.39 -0.02 0.26
C ASN A 94 -4.43 1.18 -0.69
N LYS A 95 -5.57 1.39 -1.34
CA LYS A 95 -5.81 2.50 -2.26
C LYS A 95 -5.46 3.84 -1.63
N ASN A 96 -5.83 4.06 -0.36
CA ASN A 96 -5.67 5.33 0.32
C ASN A 96 -4.20 5.69 0.56
N ARG A 97 -3.34 4.68 0.75
CA ARG A 97 -1.89 4.91 0.97
C ARG A 97 -1.15 5.36 -0.28
N PHE A 98 -1.71 5.16 -1.49
CA PHE A 98 -1.15 5.74 -2.72
C PHE A 98 -1.27 7.27 -2.77
N LYS A 99 -2.23 7.87 -2.07
CA LYS A 99 -2.35 9.34 -1.97
C LYS A 99 -1.23 9.93 -1.14
N GLU A 100 -0.76 9.20 -0.13
CA GLU A 100 0.28 9.65 0.79
C GLU A 100 1.67 9.49 0.19
N ASN A 101 1.98 8.29 -0.34
CA ASN A 101 3.28 8.03 -0.93
C ASN A 101 3.21 6.88 -1.95
N GLU A 102 3.02 7.25 -3.20
CA GLU A 102 2.98 6.32 -4.32
C GLU A 102 4.29 5.52 -4.47
N ASN A 103 5.45 6.17 -4.37
CA ASN A 103 6.74 5.50 -4.58
C ASN A 103 6.97 4.44 -3.49
N TYR A 104 6.66 4.75 -2.24
CA TYR A 104 6.74 3.77 -1.15
C TYR A 104 5.82 2.56 -1.37
N MET A 105 4.59 2.80 -1.86
CA MET A 105 3.69 1.70 -2.20
C MET A 105 4.26 0.79 -3.30
N ILE A 106 4.90 1.36 -4.32
CA ILE A 106 5.43 0.63 -5.48
C ILE A 106 6.76 -0.07 -5.16
N ASP A 107 7.69 0.61 -4.52
CA ASP A 107 9.08 0.15 -4.40
C ASP A 107 9.38 -0.55 -3.07
N ASP A 108 8.54 -0.36 -2.05
CA ASP A 108 8.69 -1.01 -0.74
C ASP A 108 7.54 -1.99 -0.48
N VAL A 109 6.30 -1.52 -0.49
CA VAL A 109 5.13 -2.33 -0.06
C VAL A 109 4.85 -3.46 -1.03
N MET A 110 4.89 -3.22 -2.34
CA MET A 110 4.66 -4.27 -3.33
C MET A 110 5.67 -5.43 -3.20
N PRO A 111 7.01 -5.21 -3.22
CA PRO A 111 7.98 -6.28 -2.98
C PRO A 111 7.81 -6.97 -1.62
N HIS A 112 7.49 -6.21 -0.57
CA HIS A 112 7.23 -6.74 0.77
C HIS A 112 6.10 -7.77 0.78
N GLU A 113 4.94 -7.42 0.23
CA GLU A 113 3.79 -8.33 0.18
C GLU A 113 4.01 -9.48 -0.82
N TYR A 114 4.73 -9.23 -1.92
CA TYR A 114 5.09 -10.29 -2.87
C TYR A 114 6.01 -11.33 -2.22
N ALA A 115 6.89 -10.93 -1.30
CA ALA A 115 7.72 -11.85 -0.55
C ALA A 115 6.88 -12.77 0.36
N HIS A 116 5.85 -12.24 1.03
CA HIS A 116 4.88 -13.07 1.77
C HIS A 116 4.12 -14.02 0.85
N ALA A 117 3.70 -13.57 -0.33
CA ALA A 117 3.05 -14.42 -1.32
C ALA A 117 3.94 -15.60 -1.78
N ILE A 118 5.23 -15.34 -2.01
CA ILE A 118 6.22 -16.38 -2.30
C ILE A 118 6.37 -17.34 -1.12
N MET A 119 6.45 -16.84 0.11
CA MET A 119 6.51 -17.71 1.29
C MET A 119 5.32 -18.67 1.35
N PHE A 120 4.10 -18.17 1.14
CA PHE A 120 2.91 -19.02 1.08
C PHE A 120 2.99 -20.05 -0.04
N ALA A 121 3.48 -19.67 -1.22
CA ALA A 121 3.66 -20.59 -2.34
C ALA A 121 4.71 -21.69 -2.05
N LEU A 122 5.70 -21.39 -1.19
CA LEU A 122 6.70 -22.34 -0.70
C LEU A 122 6.22 -23.15 0.53
N GLY A 123 4.99 -22.94 1.00
CA GLY A 123 4.44 -23.60 2.18
C GLY A 123 5.04 -23.11 3.51
N ASN A 124 5.70 -21.95 3.51
CA ASN A 124 6.26 -21.35 4.72
C ASN A 124 5.26 -20.34 5.33
N PHE A 125 4.66 -20.72 6.45
CA PHE A 125 3.70 -19.90 7.22
C PHE A 125 4.28 -19.50 8.59
N SER A 126 5.60 -19.33 8.67
CA SER A 126 6.26 -18.94 9.92
C SER A 126 5.71 -17.62 10.47
N ASN A 127 5.51 -17.57 11.78
CA ASN A 127 5.12 -16.37 12.52
C ASN A 127 6.33 -15.69 13.21
N GLU A 128 7.56 -16.16 12.95
CA GLU A 128 8.78 -15.54 13.48
C GLU A 128 8.86 -14.06 13.06
N ASN A 129 9.14 -13.16 14.02
CA ASN A 129 9.20 -11.70 13.82
C ASN A 129 7.97 -11.17 13.07
N ASN A 130 6.76 -11.52 13.53
CA ASN A 130 5.49 -11.12 12.89
C ASN A 130 5.35 -11.58 11.43
N GLY A 131 6.01 -12.68 11.08
CA GLY A 131 6.03 -13.22 9.73
C GLY A 131 7.14 -12.66 8.85
N HIS A 132 8.18 -12.06 9.44
CA HIS A 132 9.41 -11.65 8.77
C HIS A 132 10.62 -12.52 9.20
N PRO A 133 10.58 -13.86 9.00
CA PRO A 133 11.75 -14.70 9.21
C PRO A 133 12.89 -14.31 8.26
N LYS A 134 14.09 -14.84 8.49
CA LYS A 134 15.24 -14.57 7.60
C LYS A 134 14.96 -14.93 6.13
N VAL A 135 14.23 -16.02 5.90
CA VAL A 135 13.81 -16.46 4.57
C VAL A 135 12.97 -15.39 3.87
N TRP A 136 12.03 -14.76 4.58
CA TRP A 136 11.23 -13.66 4.04
C TRP A 136 12.12 -12.49 3.59
N GLN A 137 13.07 -12.08 4.45
CA GLN A 137 13.96 -10.96 4.16
C GLN A 137 14.82 -11.25 2.92
N ASP A 138 15.35 -12.46 2.82
CA ASP A 138 16.16 -12.87 1.67
C ASP A 138 15.33 -12.90 0.38
N ILE A 139 14.05 -13.29 0.46
CA ILE A 139 13.11 -13.21 -0.66
C ILE A 139 12.87 -11.75 -1.05
N CYS A 140 12.51 -10.89 -0.09
CA CYS A 140 12.22 -9.47 -0.33
C CYS A 140 13.41 -8.75 -0.99
N LYS A 141 14.65 -9.03 -0.56
CA LYS A 141 15.86 -8.46 -1.17
C LYS A 141 16.06 -8.94 -2.62
N LYS A 142 15.78 -10.21 -2.91
CA LYS A 142 15.83 -10.77 -4.29
C LYS A 142 14.73 -10.22 -5.20
N LEU A 143 13.68 -9.63 -4.63
CA LEU A 143 12.64 -8.92 -5.34
C LEU A 143 12.95 -7.41 -5.50
N ASN A 144 14.18 -6.99 -5.21
CA ASN A 144 14.61 -5.60 -5.23
C ASN A 144 13.78 -4.68 -4.31
N GLY A 145 13.24 -5.21 -3.22
CA GLY A 145 12.59 -4.38 -2.20
C GLY A 145 13.60 -3.44 -1.54
N LEU A 146 13.29 -2.15 -1.47
CA LEU A 146 14.20 -1.15 -0.91
C LEU A 146 14.32 -1.28 0.62
N ARG A 147 13.19 -1.56 1.30
CA ARG A 147 13.13 -1.79 2.75
C ARG A 147 12.61 -3.19 3.07
N CYS A 148 13.55 -4.07 3.41
CA CYS A 148 13.28 -5.47 3.77
C CYS A 148 13.76 -5.76 5.20
N ASP A 149 13.38 -4.90 6.14
CA ASP A 149 13.80 -5.00 7.53
C ASP A 149 12.99 -6.07 8.28
N ARG A 150 13.69 -6.89 9.07
CA ARG A 150 13.07 -7.95 9.90
C ARG A 150 12.56 -7.44 11.25
N PHE A 151 13.08 -6.30 11.68
CA PHE A 151 12.78 -5.69 12.96
C PHE A 151 12.29 -4.29 12.67
N VAL A 152 10.98 -4.12 12.61
CA VAL A 152 10.38 -2.81 12.39
C VAL A 152 10.48 -2.03 13.69
N ASN A 153 11.34 -1.02 13.75
CA ASN A 153 11.49 -0.10 14.88
C ASN A 153 10.60 1.16 14.74
N HIS A 154 9.68 1.11 13.78
CA HIS A 154 8.72 2.18 13.48
C HIS A 154 7.36 1.65 13.90
N LYS A 155 6.49 2.51 14.44
CA LYS A 155 5.09 2.19 14.82
C LYS A 155 4.21 1.79 13.62
N ASP A 156 4.82 1.49 12.49
CA ASP A 156 4.20 1.10 11.25
C ASP A 156 4.04 -0.42 11.27
N ILE A 157 2.81 -0.88 11.07
CA ILE A 157 2.43 -2.27 10.78
C ILE A 157 2.25 -3.16 12.03
N LEU A 158 1.12 -2.97 12.72
CA LEU A 158 0.52 -4.02 13.53
C LEU A 158 -0.12 -5.06 12.60
N ILE A 159 0.51 -6.24 12.57
CA ILE A 159 0.10 -7.39 11.76
C ILE A 159 -1.02 -8.14 12.51
N GLU A 160 -2.27 -7.80 12.21
CA GLU A 160 -3.37 -8.74 12.41
C GLU A 160 -3.61 -9.47 11.08
N LYS A 161 -3.03 -10.67 10.97
CA LYS A 161 -3.21 -11.62 9.87
C LYS A 161 -4.20 -12.70 10.31
N THR A 162 -5.50 -12.38 10.43
CA THR A 162 -6.61 -13.37 10.38
C THR A 162 -7.99 -12.72 10.62
N ASN A 163 -8.41 -11.79 9.77
CA ASN A 163 -9.81 -11.60 9.31
C ASN A 163 -9.93 -10.24 8.62
N ILE A 164 -10.48 -10.24 7.41
CA ILE A 164 -10.78 -9.00 6.66
C ILE A 164 -12.22 -8.51 6.97
N PHE A 165 -13.03 -9.32 7.65
CA PHE A 165 -14.48 -9.09 7.79
C PHE A 165 -15.01 -9.32 9.22
N LYS A 166 -14.29 -8.87 10.24
CA LYS A 166 -14.86 -8.73 11.59
C LYS A 166 -14.85 -7.28 12.01
#